data_AF-A0A644SVM4-F1
#
_entry.id   AF-A0A644SVM4-F1
#
_cell.length_a   1.000
_cell.length_b   1.000
_cell.length_c   1.000
_cell.angle_alpha   90.00
_cell.angle_beta   90.00
_cell.angle_gamma   90.00
#
_symmetry.space_group_name_H-M   'P 1'
#
loop_
_entity.id
_entity.type
_entity.pdbx_description
1 polymer ?
#
loop_
_entity_poly.entity_id
_entity_poly.type
_entity_poly.pdbx_seq_one_letter_code
_entity_poly.pdbx_strand_id
1 'polypeptide(L)' 'MFHYVLGTATFTAGVVLISLGTDYGRVFDLSLSTVLGSLLVILGVARLKYAWLKKNHKLDEDGY' A
#
# COMPACT_ATOMS: atom_id res chain seq x y z
N MET A 1 13.28 6.16 -7.81
CA MET A 1 13.05 6.73 -6.45
C MET A 1 11.59 7.13 -6.22
N PHE A 2 10.96 7.89 -7.13
CA PHE A 2 9.58 8.38 -7.00
C PHE A 2 8.51 7.28 -6.75
N HIS A 3 8.61 6.11 -7.39
CA HIS A 3 7.65 5.01 -7.20
C HIS A 3 7.66 4.38 -5.79
N TYR A 4 8.81 4.39 -5.11
CA TYR A 4 8.91 3.88 -3.74
C TYR A 4 8.22 4.82 -2.76
N VAL A 5 8.48 6.12 -2.90
CA VAL A 5 7.86 7.17 -2.06
C VAL A 5 6.34 7.21 -2.27
N LEU A 6 5.89 7.11 -3.52
CA LEU A 6 4.46 7.06 -3.82
C LEU A 6 3.82 5.77 -3.27
N GLY A 7 4.51 4.63 -3.38
CA GLY A 7 4.05 3.35 -2.84
C GLY A 7 3.91 3.36 -1.32
N THR A 8 4.91 3.86 -0.59
CA THR A 8 4.84 4.00 0.87
C THR A 8 3.78 5.00 1.30
N ALA A 9 3.65 6.15 0.64
CA ALA A 9 2.61 7.13 0.94
C ALA A 9 1.20 6.56 0.75
N THR A 10 0.98 5.80 -0.32
CA THR A 10 -0.33 5.16 -0.59
C THR A 10 -0.64 4.09 0.45
N PHE A 11 0.37 3.31 0.87
CA PHE A 11 0.25 2.32 1.93
C PHE A 11 -0.09 2.96 3.29
N THR A 12 0.65 3.99 3.70
CA THR A 12 0.42 4.69 4.96
C THR A 12 -0.95 5.35 4.99
N ALA A 13 -1.38 5.97 3.88
CA ALA A 13 -2.72 6.56 3.77
C ALA A 13 -3.83 5.51 3.97
N GLY A 14 -3.67 4.31 3.38
CA GLY A 14 -4.62 3.20 3.58
C GLY A 14 -4.69 2.72 5.03
N VAL A 15 -3.54 2.60 5.71
CA VAL A 15 -3.49 2.21 7.14
C VAL A 15 -4.17 3.27 8.01
N VAL A 16 -3.89 4.56 7.79
CA VAL A 16 -4.52 5.65 8.54
C VAL A 16 -6.03 5.67 8.33
N LEU A 17 -6.50 5.43 7.11
CA LEU A 17 -7.92 5.38 6.80
C LEU A 17 -8.63 4.20 7.50
N ILE A 18 -7.97 3.04 7.58
CA ILE A 18 -8.46 1.89 8.36
C ILE A 18 -8.55 2.26 9.84
N SER A 19 -7.52 2.90 10.39
CA SER A 19 -7.50 3.30 11.80
C SER A 19 -8.57 4.33 12.15
N LEU A 20 -8.83 5.31 11.26
CA LEU A 20 -9.90 6.29 11.43
C LEU A 20 -11.30 5.66 11.30
N GLY A 21 -11.43 4.64 10.43
CA GLY A 21 -12.69 3.93 10.20
C GLY A 21 -12.97 2.79 11.19
N THR A 22 -11.99 2.43 12.03
CA THR A 22 -12.09 1.35 13.00
C THR A 22 -12.33 1.94 14.38
N ASP A 23 -13.52 1.76 14.91
CA ASP A 23 -13.90 2.23 16.24
C ASP A 23 -13.35 1.32 17.37
N TYR A 24 -12.16 0.73 17.15
CA TYR A 24 -11.44 -0.20 18.05
C TYR A 24 -12.32 -1.24 18.78
N GLY A 25 -13.32 -1.80 18.08
CA GLY A 25 -14.18 -2.87 18.60
C GLY A 25 -15.49 -2.42 19.24
N ARG A 26 -15.84 -1.13 19.16
CA ARG A 26 -17.16 -0.63 19.63
C ARG A 26 -18.30 -0.97 18.68
N VAL A 27 -17.99 -1.09 17.39
CA VAL A 27 -18.93 -1.46 16.33
C VAL A 27 -18.24 -2.50 15.45
N PHE A 28 -18.76 -3.73 15.41
CA PHE A 28 -18.26 -4.83 14.55
C PHE A 28 -18.69 -4.69 13.09
N ASP A 29 -19.34 -3.58 12.74
CA ASP A 29 -19.85 -3.34 11.40
C ASP A 29 -18.69 -2.96 10.48
N LEU A 30 -18.65 -3.58 9.31
CA LEU A 30 -17.59 -3.38 8.31
C LEU A 30 -17.73 -1.95 7.74
N SER A 31 -17.03 -1.00 8.35
CA SER A 31 -17.08 0.39 7.90
C SER A 31 -16.50 0.51 6.48
N LEU A 32 -17.19 1.25 5.62
CA LEU A 32 -16.78 1.50 4.23
C LEU A 32 -15.34 2.05 4.16
N SER A 33 -14.95 2.85 5.15
CA SER A 33 -13.61 3.39 5.34
C SER A 33 -12.55 2.29 5.54
N THR A 34 -12.87 1.22 6.27
CA THR A 34 -11.99 0.06 6.47
C THR A 34 -11.80 -0.71 5.16
N VAL A 35 -12.88 -0.89 4.38
CA VAL A 35 -12.82 -1.54 3.05
C VAL A 35 -11.98 -0.71 2.09
N LEU A 36 -12.25 0.58 1.96
CA LEU A 36 -11.49 1.50 1.09
C LEU A 36 -10.02 1.60 1.52
N GLY A 37 -9.75 1.62 2.83
CA GLY A 37 -8.40 1.65 3.36
C GLY A 37 -7.63 0.36 3.05
N SER A 38 -8.28 -0.81 3.13
CA SER A 38 -7.65 -2.09 2.74
C SER A 38 -7.31 -2.16 1.26
N LEU A 39 -8.15 -1.62 0.38
CA LEU A 39 -7.87 -1.51 -1.06
C LEU A 39 -6.65 -0.61 -1.33
N LEU A 40 -6.54 0.51 -0.61
CA LEU A 40 -5.38 1.41 -0.71
C LEU A 40 -4.09 0.76 -0.21
N VAL A 41 -4.16 -0.03 0.86
CA VAL A 41 -3.02 -0.82 1.36
C VAL A 41 -2.55 -1.81 0.29
N ILE A 42 -3.47 -2.58 -0.30
CA ILE A 42 -3.15 -3.54 -1.37
C ILE A 42 -2.53 -2.82 -2.58
N LEU A 43 -3.09 -1.67 -2.98
CA LEU A 43 -2.56 -0.86 -4.07
C LEU A 43 -1.16 -0.31 -3.77
N GLY A 44 -0.91 0.13 -2.53
CA GLY A 44 0.40 0.59 -2.06
C GLY A 44 1.46 -0.52 -2.11
N VAL A 45 1.12 -1.72 -1.63
CA VAL A 45 1.99 -2.90 -1.70
C VAL A 45 2.25 -3.30 -3.15
N ALA A 46 1.24 -3.28 -4.02
CA ALA A 46 1.41 -3.58 -5.43
C ALA A 46 2.37 -2.61 -6.12
N ARG A 47 2.27 -1.31 -5.81
CA ARG A 47 3.21 -0.28 -6.32
C ARG A 47 4.64 -0.50 -5.82
N LEU A 48 4.81 -0.86 -4.55
CA LEU A 48 6.12 -1.19 -3.98
C LEU A 48 6.71 -2.45 -4.62
N LYS A 49 5.91 -3.50 -4.79
CA LYS A 49 6.33 -4.73 -5.46
C LYS A 49 6.70 -4.49 -6.92
N TYR A 50 5.94 -3.67 -7.65
CA TYR A 50 6.27 -3.28 -9.02
C TYR A 50 7.57 -2.46 -9.09
N ALA A 51 7.77 -1.52 -8.18
CA ALA A 51 9.01 -0.75 -8.10
C ALA A 51 10.23 -1.63 -7.76
N TRP A 52 10.03 -2.69 -6.97
CA TRP A 52 11.04 -3.69 -6.65
C TRP A 52 11.36 -4.60 -7.83
N LEU A 53 10.34 -5.16 -8.51
CA LEU A 53 10.51 -5.93 -9.74
C LEU A 53 11.21 -5.13 -10.83
N LYS A 54 10.82 -3.87 -11.05
CA LYS A 54 11.46 -2.98 -12.02
C LYS A 54 12.93 -2.68 -11.66
N LYS A 55 13.27 -2.63 -10.37
CA LYS A 55 14.66 -2.46 -9.93
C LYS A 55 15.48 -3.73 -10.20
N ASN A 56 14.93 -4.90 -9.89
CA ASN A 56 15.62 -6.18 -10.11
C ASN A 56 15.78 -6.49 -11.60
N HIS A 57 14.79 -6.18 -12.43
CA HIS A 57 14.89 -6.36 -13.88
C HIS A 57 15.98 -5.46 -14.50
N LYS A 58 16.14 -4.22 -14.02
CA LYS A 58 17.27 -3.38 -14.41
C LYS A 58 18.62 -3.94 -13.99
N LEU A 59 18.70 -4.53 -12.80
CA LEU A 59 19.95 -5.14 -12.31
C LEU A 59 20.34 -6.40 -13.10
N ASP A 60 19.38 -7.08 -13.72
CA ASP A 60 19.60 -8.25 -14.59
C ASP A 60 20.11 -7.82 -15.99
N GLU A 61 19.57 -6.73 -16.55
CA GLU A 61 20.06 -6.17 -17.83
C GLU A 61 21.45 -5.53 -17.73
N ASP A 62 21.85 -5.05 -16.54
CA ASP A 62 23.12 -4.35 -16.30
C ASP A 62 24.29 -5.29 -15.96
N GLY A 63 24.09 -6.62 -15.92
CA GLY A 63 25.17 -7.61 -15.98
C GLY A 63 25.15 -8.71 -14.92
N TYR A 64 24.74 -9.91 -15.34
CA TYR A 64 25.57 -11.13 -15.29
C TYR A 64 25.38 -11.92 -16.58
#